data_AF-A0A927G1C2-F1
#
_entry.id   AF-A0A927G1C2-F1
#
_cell.length_a   1.000
_cell.length_b   1.000
_cell.length_c   1.000
_cell.angle_alpha   90.00
_cell.angle_beta   90.00
_cell.angle_gamma   90.00
#
_symmetry.space_group_name_H-M   'P 1'
#
loop_
_entity.id
_entity.type
_entity.pdbx_description
1 polymer ?
#
loop_
_entity_poly.entity_id
_entity_poly.type
_entity_poly.pdbx_seq_one_letter_code
_entity_poly.pdbx_strand_id
1 'polypeptide(L)'
;MLSIKKYLSQQAGITLIELLATIAISSMVLGLGYSVLTTTLKYNDKTQSHINLRQEANLIITQMRQQHQARNAICYDQLQTEDDITINVKLNSEALTQGKCWGPIAPQADLPELQVALSLVNTKHNDSYSIDTVLEGKEVNQYSIPLPKESEPPIYEYIYSNNIFVYGSDFGISGSTPVRSNANNEGTQVGAVVINNLNKKDLILGGNNEVSVKNIYIDKKGNNVTFSSSTKLGIKNVTEIVRIDGNVQLNNGGARIDSDVVYIDGNVTFGSSAIIEAKKVIITGNVTFNNWSAAIIAKETYIGGRVTLDQTNAPNMSQSNQKRYNQLNLETIPKMINIKVPSFREDTWYSKNGYQVRTSGKLTNGARIYSRTSFTENDWHENTRNVVIVSKGDITLTNFGGSTLSGILYAPNGRVTFNGQGFTGIIITRDGFFTGMNPSISFAGIDQFITNPDLVPFQ
;
A
#
# COMPACT_ATOMS: atom_id res chain seq x y z
N MET A 1 -1.79 56.97 -5.01
CA MET A 1 -2.43 56.95 -3.67
C MET A 1 -3.65 57.88 -3.53
N LEU A 2 -4.15 58.51 -4.61
CA LEU A 2 -5.30 59.44 -4.56
C LEU A 2 -6.64 58.83 -5.05
N SER A 3 -6.63 57.64 -5.66
CA SER A 3 -7.85 57.04 -6.23
C SER A 3 -8.64 56.14 -5.27
N ILE A 4 -8.03 55.69 -4.16
CA ILE A 4 -8.69 54.83 -3.16
C ILE A 4 -9.58 55.66 -2.22
N LYS A 5 -9.22 56.92 -1.95
CA LYS A 5 -10.00 57.82 -1.08
C LYS A 5 -11.39 58.15 -1.63
N LYS A 6 -11.56 58.17 -2.96
CA LYS A 6 -12.83 58.53 -3.59
C LYS A 6 -13.85 57.36 -3.55
N TYR A 7 -13.37 56.12 -3.49
CA TYR A 7 -14.23 54.94 -3.39
C TYR A 7 -14.75 54.71 -1.97
N LEU A 8 -14.01 55.16 -0.95
CA LEU A 8 -14.42 55.03 0.46
C LEU A 8 -15.45 56.07 0.89
N SER A 9 -15.60 57.18 0.17
CA SER A 9 -16.51 58.28 0.56
C SER A 9 -17.90 58.23 -0.09
N GLN A 10 -18.25 57.15 -0.80
CA GLN A 10 -19.56 56.94 -1.44
C GLN A 10 -20.29 55.70 -0.93
N GLN A 11 -20.03 55.28 0.31
CA GLN A 11 -20.78 54.18 0.91
C GLN A 11 -22.08 54.73 1.51
N ALA A 12 -23.19 54.56 0.79
CA ALA A 12 -24.50 54.57 1.41
C ALA A 12 -24.46 53.54 2.54
N GLY A 13 -24.59 54.00 3.78
CA GLY A 13 -24.52 53.12 4.95
C GLY A 13 -25.56 52.02 4.81
N ILE A 14 -25.13 50.76 4.95
CA ILE A 14 -26.04 49.62 5.04
C ILE A 14 -27.02 49.92 6.17
N THR A 15 -28.31 49.98 5.84
CA THR A 15 -29.31 50.27 6.87
C THR A 15 -29.41 49.06 7.79
N LEU A 16 -29.67 49.30 9.08
CA LEU A 16 -29.82 48.23 10.08
C LEU A 16 -30.87 47.19 9.65
N ILE A 17 -31.91 47.65 8.92
CA ILE A 17 -32.98 46.79 8.41
C ILE A 17 -32.50 45.88 7.27
N GLU A 18 -31.62 46.35 6.38
CA GLU A 18 -31.02 45.52 5.33
C GLU A 18 -30.11 44.43 5.92
N LEU A 19 -29.35 44.77 6.97
CA LEU A 19 -28.50 43.79 7.66
C LEU A 19 -29.35 42.70 8.33
N LEU A 20 -30.40 43.09 9.06
CA LEU A 20 -31.31 42.15 9.72
C LEU A 20 -32.04 41.26 8.70
N ALA A 21 -32.53 41.84 7.60
CA ALA A 21 -33.17 41.08 6.52
C ALA A 21 -32.19 40.08 5.88
N THR A 22 -30.95 40.48 5.64
CA THR A 22 -29.91 39.62 5.06
C THR A 22 -29.57 38.44 5.98
N ILE A 23 -29.45 38.69 7.29
CA ILE A 23 -29.19 37.64 8.27
C ILE A 23 -30.39 36.67 8.36
N ALA A 24 -31.62 37.18 8.37
CA ALA A 24 -32.83 36.37 8.44
C ALA A 24 -33.01 35.48 7.20
N ILE A 25 -32.78 36.03 5.99
CA ILE A 25 -32.84 35.24 4.75
C ILE A 25 -31.72 34.21 4.71
N SER A 26 -30.50 34.59 5.10
CA SER A 26 -29.34 33.68 5.10
C SER A 26 -29.54 32.51 6.06
N SER A 27 -30.09 32.75 7.26
CA SER A 27 -30.36 31.68 8.22
C SER A 27 -31.44 30.71 7.72
N MET A 28 -32.46 31.21 7.02
CA MET A 28 -33.48 30.37 6.40
C MET A 28 -32.89 29.50 5.29
N VAL A 29 -32.04 30.08 4.41
CA VAL A 29 -31.37 29.35 3.33
C VAL A 29 -30.40 28.30 3.88
N LEU A 30 -29.59 28.66 4.88
CA LEU A 30 -28.66 27.73 5.54
C LEU A 30 -29.41 26.60 6.26
N GLY A 31 -30.54 26.91 6.91
CA GLY A 31 -31.38 25.91 7.58
C GLY A 31 -31.96 24.89 6.60
N LEU A 32 -32.48 25.35 5.46
CA LEU A 32 -32.97 24.47 4.40
C LEU A 32 -31.83 23.64 3.79
N GLY A 33 -30.68 24.26 3.52
CA GLY A 33 -29.50 23.57 2.99
C GLY A 33 -28.98 22.47 3.93
N TYR A 34 -28.91 22.75 5.23
CA TYR A 34 -28.50 21.77 6.24
C TYR A 34 -29.51 20.61 6.37
N SER A 35 -30.81 20.90 6.30
CA SER A 35 -31.86 19.88 6.35
C SER A 35 -31.79 18.90 5.16
N VAL A 36 -31.60 19.42 3.95
CA VAL A 36 -31.44 18.58 2.75
C VAL A 36 -30.16 17.75 2.86
N LEU A 37 -29.02 18.36 3.20
CA LEU A 37 -27.75 17.66 3.33
C LEU A 37 -27.83 16.52 4.36
N THR A 38 -28.37 16.80 5.55
CA THR A 38 -28.51 15.77 6.60
C THR A 38 -29.48 14.67 6.21
N THR A 39 -30.54 14.98 5.48
CA THR A 39 -31.47 13.98 4.92
C THR A 39 -30.78 13.10 3.88
N THR A 40 -29.99 13.69 2.97
CA THR A 40 -29.22 12.96 1.96
C THR A 40 -28.20 12.03 2.60
N LEU A 41 -27.46 12.49 3.62
CA LEU A 41 -26.50 11.66 4.33
C LEU A 41 -27.18 10.47 5.03
N LYS A 42 -28.28 10.71 5.77
CA LYS A 42 -29.05 9.64 6.41
C LYS A 42 -29.62 8.63 5.41
N TYR A 43 -30.09 9.11 4.25
CA TYR A 43 -30.60 8.25 3.20
C TYR A 43 -29.47 7.40 2.59
N ASN A 44 -28.31 8.01 2.34
CA ASN A 44 -27.13 7.31 1.82
C ASN A 44 -26.67 6.21 2.78
N ASP A 45 -26.56 6.49 4.07
CA ASP A 45 -26.16 5.50 5.08
C ASP A 45 -27.14 4.31 5.12
N LYS A 46 -28.45 4.59 5.06
CA LYS A 46 -29.48 3.55 5.01
C LYS A 46 -29.43 2.73 3.72
N THR A 47 -29.22 3.38 2.58
CA THR A 47 -29.07 2.69 1.29
C THR A 47 -27.83 1.80 1.31
N GLN A 48 -26.70 2.29 1.83
CA GLN A 48 -25.46 1.52 1.94
C GLN A 48 -25.62 0.32 2.88
N SER A 49 -26.22 0.51 4.05
CA SER A 49 -26.55 -0.55 5.00
C SER A 49 -27.34 -1.68 4.33
N HIS A 50 -28.38 -1.33 3.56
CA HIS A 50 -29.18 -2.32 2.84
C HIS A 50 -28.43 -3.00 1.68
N ILE A 51 -27.50 -2.32 1.00
CA ILE A 51 -26.62 -2.92 -0.01
C ILE A 51 -25.68 -3.94 0.65
N ASN A 52 -25.05 -3.56 1.77
CA ASN A 52 -24.14 -4.43 2.51
C ASN A 52 -24.87 -5.70 2.98
N LEU A 53 -26.05 -5.57 3.59
CA LEU A 53 -26.87 -6.71 4.02
C LEU A 53 -27.21 -7.67 2.87
N ARG A 54 -27.48 -7.14 1.66
CA ARG A 54 -27.73 -7.97 0.47
C ARG A 54 -26.48 -8.71 0.01
N GLN A 55 -25.34 -8.04 -0.01
CA GLN A 55 -24.07 -8.65 -0.41
C GLN A 55 -23.68 -9.76 0.56
N GLU A 56 -23.81 -9.51 1.85
CA GLU A 56 -23.51 -10.47 2.91
C GLU A 56 -24.42 -11.68 2.84
N ALA A 57 -25.73 -11.47 2.66
CA ALA A 57 -26.66 -12.58 2.49
C ALA A 57 -26.33 -13.43 1.27
N ASN A 58 -25.95 -12.81 0.15
CA ASN A 58 -25.53 -13.55 -1.05
C ASN A 58 -24.25 -14.35 -0.82
N LEU A 59 -23.29 -13.81 -0.06
CA LEU A 59 -22.06 -14.52 0.30
C LEU A 59 -22.37 -15.75 1.17
N ILE A 60 -23.17 -15.57 2.22
CA ILE A 60 -23.62 -16.65 3.12
C ILE A 60 -24.34 -17.75 2.34
N ILE A 61 -25.32 -17.40 1.51
CA ILE A 61 -26.06 -18.37 0.68
C ILE A 61 -25.12 -19.12 -0.27
N THR A 62 -24.11 -18.43 -0.83
CA THR A 62 -23.12 -19.05 -1.72
C THR A 62 -22.24 -20.05 -0.97
N GLN A 63 -21.76 -19.69 0.23
CA GLN A 63 -20.99 -20.59 1.09
C GLN A 63 -21.82 -21.81 1.50
N MET A 64 -23.07 -21.60 1.91
CA MET A 64 -24.00 -22.69 2.26
C MET A 64 -24.25 -23.61 1.07
N ARG A 65 -24.41 -23.06 -0.14
CA ARG A 65 -24.55 -23.85 -1.38
C ARG A 65 -23.32 -24.72 -1.63
N GLN A 66 -22.12 -24.15 -1.53
CA GLN A 66 -20.87 -24.88 -1.73
C GLN A 66 -20.72 -26.01 -0.72
N GLN A 67 -21.03 -25.76 0.55
CA GLN A 67 -21.00 -26.79 1.59
C GLN A 67 -22.05 -27.89 1.33
N HIS A 68 -23.28 -27.50 0.98
CA HIS A 68 -24.35 -28.43 0.63
C HIS A 68 -23.97 -29.35 -0.53
N GLN A 69 -23.49 -28.77 -1.64
CA GLN A 69 -23.08 -29.51 -2.84
C GLN A 69 -21.86 -30.40 -2.57
N ALA A 70 -20.93 -29.94 -1.73
CA ALA A 70 -19.79 -30.74 -1.27
C ALA A 70 -20.16 -31.81 -0.23
N ARG A 71 -21.44 -31.92 0.15
CA ARG A 71 -21.95 -32.82 1.21
C ARG A 71 -21.32 -32.58 2.59
N ASN A 72 -20.79 -31.38 2.80
CA ASN A 72 -20.23 -30.95 4.08
C ASN A 72 -21.36 -30.48 5.01
N ALA A 73 -21.14 -30.61 6.32
CA ALA A 73 -22.05 -30.04 7.29
C ALA A 73 -22.04 -28.50 7.20
N ILE A 74 -23.22 -27.89 7.33
CA ILE A 74 -23.37 -26.43 7.38
C ILE A 74 -23.47 -26.03 8.84
N CYS A 75 -22.43 -25.36 9.36
CA CYS A 75 -22.35 -24.96 10.76
C CYS A 75 -22.61 -23.46 10.94
N TYR A 76 -23.39 -23.08 11.97
CA TYR A 76 -23.66 -21.67 12.26
C TYR A 76 -22.36 -20.87 12.45
N ASP A 77 -21.40 -21.43 13.17
CA ASP A 77 -20.15 -20.76 13.53
C ASP A 77 -19.20 -20.54 12.33
N GLN A 78 -19.50 -21.15 11.18
CA GLN A 78 -18.75 -20.95 9.94
C GLN A 78 -19.35 -19.88 9.04
N LEU A 79 -20.56 -19.41 9.33
CA LEU A 79 -21.20 -18.32 8.61
C LEU A 79 -20.61 -17.02 9.16
N GLN A 80 -19.56 -16.52 8.48
CA GLN A 80 -18.89 -15.29 8.86
C GLN A 80 -19.80 -14.09 8.55
N THR A 81 -19.86 -13.13 9.47
CA THR A 81 -20.43 -11.78 9.26
C THR A 81 -19.62 -10.74 10.03
N GLU A 82 -19.84 -9.47 9.70
CA GLU A 82 -19.36 -8.34 10.50
C GLU A 82 -20.00 -8.32 11.90
N ASP A 83 -19.28 -7.75 12.88
CA ASP A 83 -19.66 -7.73 14.32
C ASP A 83 -21.02 -7.05 14.62
N ASP A 84 -21.53 -6.22 13.70
CA ASP A 84 -22.78 -5.48 13.86
C ASP A 84 -23.98 -6.11 13.12
N ILE A 85 -23.80 -7.30 12.52
CA ILE A 85 -24.85 -8.04 11.82
C ILE A 85 -25.25 -9.30 12.61
N THR A 86 -26.53 -9.40 12.92
CA THR A 86 -27.11 -10.62 13.53
C THR A 86 -27.69 -11.52 12.46
N ILE A 87 -27.33 -12.81 12.48
CA ILE A 87 -27.77 -13.83 11.53
C ILE A 87 -28.86 -14.72 12.14
N ASN A 88 -29.97 -14.88 11.45
CA ASN A 88 -30.96 -15.92 11.70
C ASN A 88 -31.07 -16.82 10.48
N VAL A 89 -30.78 -18.12 10.63
CA VAL A 89 -30.86 -19.09 9.54
C VAL A 89 -31.82 -20.21 9.92
N LYS A 90 -32.69 -20.60 8.99
CA LYS A 90 -33.49 -21.82 9.08
C LYS A 90 -33.21 -22.71 7.88
N LEU A 91 -33.00 -23.98 8.16
CA LEU A 91 -32.74 -25.05 7.20
C LEU A 91 -33.89 -26.04 7.27
N ASN A 92 -34.65 -26.20 6.19
CA ASN A 92 -35.87 -27.02 6.16
C ASN A 92 -36.82 -26.72 7.34
N SER A 93 -37.02 -25.43 7.65
CA SER A 93 -37.80 -24.91 8.79
C SER A 93 -37.18 -25.09 10.19
N GLU A 94 -36.01 -25.72 10.32
CA GLU A 94 -35.30 -25.85 11.59
C GLU A 94 -34.30 -24.70 11.78
N ALA A 95 -34.35 -24.03 12.93
CA ALA A 95 -33.42 -22.95 13.23
C ALA A 95 -32.00 -23.49 13.47
N LEU A 96 -31.04 -22.96 12.71
CA LEU A 96 -29.62 -23.18 12.91
C LEU A 96 -29.12 -22.15 13.93
N THR A 97 -28.69 -22.61 15.10
CA THR A 97 -28.22 -21.77 16.20
C THR A 97 -26.72 -21.96 16.43
N GLN A 98 -26.09 -21.03 17.15
CA GLN A 98 -24.68 -21.12 17.54
C GLN A 98 -24.30 -22.50 18.09
N GLY A 99 -23.16 -23.04 17.65
CA GLY A 99 -22.70 -24.38 18.00
C GLY A 99 -23.46 -25.55 17.36
N LYS A 100 -24.51 -25.29 16.55
CA LYS A 100 -25.21 -26.34 15.79
C LYS A 100 -24.76 -26.38 14.34
N CYS A 101 -24.75 -27.59 13.80
CA CYS A 101 -24.52 -27.85 12.39
C CYS A 101 -25.68 -28.66 11.82
N TRP A 102 -26.05 -28.38 10.59
CA TRP A 102 -26.93 -29.22 9.80
C TRP A 102 -26.10 -30.27 9.06
N GLY A 103 -26.48 -31.53 9.23
CA GLY A 103 -25.58 -32.67 9.16
C GLY A 103 -25.00 -32.97 7.77
N PRO A 104 -23.91 -33.77 7.72
CA PRO A 104 -23.34 -34.25 6.47
C PRO A 104 -24.31 -35.21 5.78
N ILE A 105 -24.48 -35.06 4.47
CA ILE A 105 -25.43 -35.89 3.71
C ILE A 105 -24.73 -37.17 3.27
N ALA A 106 -25.31 -38.33 3.64
CA ALA A 106 -24.72 -39.64 3.37
C ALA A 106 -24.41 -39.83 1.86
N PRO A 107 -23.30 -40.50 1.48
CA PRO A 107 -22.86 -40.62 0.08
C PRO A 107 -23.83 -41.36 -0.86
N GLN A 108 -24.79 -42.11 -0.32
CA GLN A 108 -25.61 -43.07 -1.07
C GLN A 108 -27.02 -42.58 -1.46
N ALA A 109 -27.42 -41.38 -1.07
CA ALA A 109 -28.67 -40.77 -1.52
C ALA A 109 -28.39 -39.66 -2.56
N ASP A 110 -29.35 -39.46 -3.47
CA ASP A 110 -29.46 -38.21 -4.21
C ASP A 110 -29.47 -37.05 -3.21
N LEU A 111 -28.68 -36.01 -3.50
CA LEU A 111 -28.57 -34.86 -2.62
C LEU A 111 -29.93 -34.13 -2.61
N PRO A 112 -30.65 -34.06 -1.47
CA PRO A 112 -31.95 -33.43 -1.42
C PRO A 112 -31.84 -31.92 -1.64
N GLU A 113 -32.90 -31.29 -2.12
CA GLU A 113 -33.00 -29.84 -2.08
C GLU A 113 -33.06 -29.35 -0.63
N LEU A 114 -32.31 -28.29 -0.32
CA LEU A 114 -32.26 -27.71 1.02
C LEU A 114 -32.93 -26.33 1.00
N GLN A 115 -34.06 -26.21 1.70
CA GLN A 115 -34.74 -24.92 1.86
C GLN A 115 -34.00 -24.07 2.89
N VAL A 116 -33.63 -22.85 2.51
CA VAL A 116 -32.91 -21.90 3.35
C VAL A 116 -33.73 -20.63 3.50
N ALA A 117 -34.06 -20.29 4.73
CA ALA A 117 -34.57 -18.97 5.10
C ALA A 117 -33.48 -18.25 5.90
N LEU A 118 -32.94 -17.17 5.35
CA LEU A 118 -31.87 -16.36 5.96
C LEU A 118 -32.41 -14.96 6.23
N SER A 119 -32.23 -14.47 7.45
CA SER A 119 -32.51 -13.09 7.83
C SER A 119 -31.30 -12.47 8.52
N LEU A 120 -30.84 -11.35 7.99
CA LEU A 120 -29.77 -10.51 8.54
C LEU A 120 -30.35 -9.23 9.12
N VAL A 121 -29.85 -8.81 10.28
CA VAL A 121 -30.25 -7.56 10.94
C VAL A 121 -29.01 -6.74 11.28
N ASN A 122 -28.90 -5.53 10.74
CA ASN A 122 -27.87 -4.58 11.15
C ASN A 122 -28.30 -3.89 12.44
N THR A 123 -27.57 -4.12 13.52
CA THR A 123 -27.90 -3.63 14.87
C THR A 123 -27.70 -2.12 15.04
N LYS A 124 -26.88 -1.47 14.21
CA LYS A 124 -26.64 -0.02 14.26
C LYS A 124 -27.74 0.78 13.56
N HIS A 125 -28.22 0.28 12.42
CA HIS A 125 -29.19 0.99 11.58
C HIS A 125 -30.62 0.43 11.70
N ASN A 126 -30.80 -0.70 12.40
CA ASN A 126 -32.07 -1.41 12.55
C ASN A 126 -32.70 -1.78 11.18
N ASP A 127 -31.85 -1.99 10.18
CA ASP A 127 -32.24 -2.48 8.86
C ASP A 127 -32.20 -4.00 8.87
N SER A 128 -33.08 -4.63 8.09
CA SER A 128 -33.11 -6.08 7.94
C SER A 128 -33.22 -6.49 6.48
N TYR A 129 -32.67 -7.64 6.16
CA TYR A 129 -32.78 -8.27 4.87
C TYR A 129 -33.08 -9.75 5.05
N SER A 130 -34.08 -10.25 4.32
CA SER A 130 -34.47 -11.66 4.36
C SER A 130 -34.50 -12.25 2.96
N ILE A 131 -34.02 -13.47 2.82
CA ILE A 131 -34.05 -14.25 1.60
C ILE A 131 -34.50 -15.68 1.89
N ASP A 132 -35.50 -16.13 1.15
CA ASP A 132 -35.94 -17.51 1.12
C ASP A 132 -35.49 -18.12 -0.21
N THR A 133 -34.72 -19.18 -0.15
CA THR A 133 -34.15 -19.83 -1.34
C THR A 133 -34.06 -21.34 -1.17
N VAL A 134 -33.85 -22.04 -2.28
CA VAL A 134 -33.64 -23.49 -2.31
C VAL A 134 -32.25 -23.77 -2.85
N LEU A 135 -31.46 -24.52 -2.10
CA LEU A 135 -30.16 -24.99 -2.53
C LEU A 135 -30.35 -26.35 -3.21
N GLU A 136 -30.19 -26.37 -4.53
CA GLU A 136 -30.32 -27.60 -5.32
C GLU A 136 -29.19 -28.58 -4.99
N GLY A 137 -29.55 -29.87 -4.94
CA GLY A 137 -28.60 -30.94 -4.68
C GLY A 137 -27.88 -31.50 -5.93
N LYS A 138 -28.36 -31.16 -7.13
CA LYS A 138 -27.70 -31.59 -8.37
C LYS A 138 -26.55 -30.64 -8.71
N GLU A 139 -25.41 -31.17 -9.13
CA GLU A 139 -24.39 -30.37 -9.82
C GLU A 139 -25.00 -29.87 -11.13
N VAL A 140 -25.67 -28.71 -11.08
CA VAL A 140 -25.94 -27.95 -12.29
C VAL A 140 -24.57 -27.55 -12.82
N ASN A 141 -24.23 -28.05 -14.02
CA ASN A 141 -23.01 -27.76 -14.79
C ASN A 141 -22.35 -26.48 -14.30
N GLN A 142 -21.13 -26.60 -13.79
CA GLN A 142 -20.32 -25.52 -13.21
C GLN A 142 -20.34 -24.24 -14.06
N TYR A 143 -21.37 -23.43 -13.91
CA TYR A 143 -21.25 -22.01 -14.09
C TYR A 143 -20.60 -21.55 -12.81
N SER A 144 -19.26 -21.49 -12.83
CA SER A 144 -18.54 -20.63 -11.92
C SER A 144 -19.12 -19.24 -12.13
N ILE A 145 -20.06 -18.84 -11.28
CA ILE A 145 -20.38 -17.43 -11.12
C ILE A 145 -19.06 -16.88 -10.57
N PRO A 146 -18.28 -16.11 -11.36
CA PRO A 146 -17.14 -15.45 -10.78
C PRO A 146 -17.75 -14.58 -9.68
N LEU A 147 -17.36 -14.82 -8.43
CA LEU A 147 -17.50 -13.78 -7.40
C LEU A 147 -17.06 -12.49 -8.09
N PRO A 148 -17.84 -11.39 -8.03
CA PRO A 148 -17.41 -10.12 -8.58
C PRO A 148 -16.00 -9.92 -8.04
N LYS A 149 -15.01 -10.04 -8.93
CA LYS A 149 -13.63 -9.86 -8.53
C LYS A 149 -13.65 -8.47 -7.93
N GLU A 150 -13.38 -8.37 -6.63
CA GLU A 150 -13.27 -7.09 -5.94
C GLU A 150 -12.48 -6.20 -6.89
N SER A 151 -13.14 -5.16 -7.39
CA SER A 151 -12.62 -4.34 -8.46
C SER A 151 -11.36 -3.72 -7.88
N GLU A 152 -10.20 -4.33 -8.16
CA GLU A 152 -8.91 -3.84 -7.70
C GLU A 152 -8.89 -2.34 -8.03
N PRO A 153 -8.70 -1.46 -7.03
CA PRO A 153 -8.72 -0.03 -7.29
C PRO A 153 -7.71 0.26 -8.41
N PRO A 154 -8.01 1.21 -9.31
CA PRO A 154 -7.09 1.58 -10.38
C PRO A 154 -5.68 1.76 -9.81
N ILE A 155 -4.65 1.27 -10.49
CA ILE A 155 -3.29 1.24 -9.95
C ILE A 155 -2.78 2.60 -9.45
N TYR A 156 -3.27 3.68 -10.07
CA TYR A 156 -3.05 5.04 -9.61
C TYR A 156 -3.51 5.27 -8.16
N GLU A 157 -4.73 4.86 -7.82
CA GLU A 157 -5.30 5.01 -6.48
C GLU A 157 -4.50 4.20 -5.46
N TYR A 158 -3.99 3.04 -5.85
CA TYR A 158 -3.09 2.26 -5.01
C TYR A 158 -1.75 2.99 -4.75
N ILE A 159 -1.10 3.51 -5.80
CA ILE A 159 0.15 4.29 -5.69
C ILE A 159 -0.07 5.56 -4.85
N TYR A 160 -1.19 6.24 -5.05
CA TYR A 160 -1.56 7.46 -4.35
C TYR A 160 -1.83 7.20 -2.87
N SER A 161 -2.75 6.28 -2.54
CA SER A 161 -3.14 5.96 -1.15
C SER A 161 -1.97 5.44 -0.32
N ASN A 162 -1.10 4.63 -0.91
CA ASN A 162 0.09 4.09 -0.25
C ASN A 162 1.32 5.02 -0.35
N ASN A 163 1.22 6.15 -1.06
CA ASN A 163 2.30 7.10 -1.31
C ASN A 163 3.58 6.39 -1.78
N ILE A 164 3.47 5.62 -2.86
CA ILE A 164 4.57 4.79 -3.35
C ILE A 164 5.53 5.63 -4.17
N PHE A 165 6.77 5.69 -3.72
CA PHE A 165 7.78 6.56 -4.29
C PHE A 165 8.78 5.84 -5.17
N VAL A 166 9.16 4.62 -4.77
CA VAL A 166 10.00 3.74 -5.57
C VAL A 166 9.30 2.42 -5.70
N TYR A 167 9.09 2.01 -6.94
CA TYR A 167 8.63 0.69 -7.28
C TYR A 167 9.57 0.09 -8.34
N GLY A 168 10.29 -0.98 -8.00
CA GLY A 168 11.15 -1.69 -8.95
C GLY A 168 11.92 -2.85 -8.36
N SER A 169 12.76 -3.52 -9.14
CA SER A 169 13.41 -4.77 -8.69
C SER A 169 14.77 -4.59 -8.01
N ASP A 170 15.32 -3.37 -8.03
CA ASP A 170 16.62 -3.06 -7.47
C ASP A 170 16.68 -1.61 -6.95
N PHE A 171 17.60 -1.34 -6.03
CA PHE A 171 17.74 -0.06 -5.35
C PHE A 171 19.22 0.21 -5.03
N GLY A 172 19.93 0.73 -6.02
CA GLY A 172 21.37 0.97 -5.97
C GLY A 172 21.72 2.42 -5.74
N ILE A 173 21.73 2.86 -4.47
CA ILE A 173 22.16 4.21 -4.11
C ILE A 173 23.63 4.18 -3.71
N SER A 174 24.43 5.02 -4.35
CA SER A 174 25.88 5.07 -4.11
C SER A 174 26.27 6.20 -3.17
N GLY A 175 27.29 5.96 -2.34
CA GLY A 175 27.82 6.95 -1.40
C GLY A 175 27.13 6.93 -0.03
N SER A 176 27.03 8.09 0.60
CA SER A 176 26.44 8.33 1.92
C SER A 176 25.21 9.23 1.79
N THR A 177 24.19 8.71 1.14
CA THR A 177 22.98 9.45 0.79
C THR A 177 21.84 9.15 1.78
N PRO A 178 21.25 10.19 2.40
CA PRO A 178 19.96 10.02 3.04
C PRO A 178 18.87 9.92 1.97
N VAL A 179 18.01 8.93 2.11
CA VAL A 179 16.75 8.82 1.36
C VAL A 179 15.63 9.16 2.32
N ARG A 180 14.88 10.22 2.03
CA ARG A 180 13.84 10.72 2.92
C ARG A 180 12.52 10.85 2.18
N SER A 181 11.41 10.82 2.89
CA SER A 181 10.15 11.32 2.37
C SER A 181 9.82 12.67 2.97
N ASN A 182 9.16 13.53 2.19
CA ASN A 182 8.61 14.76 2.72
C ASN A 182 7.54 14.41 3.76
N ALA A 183 7.52 15.16 4.86
CA ALA A 183 6.41 15.10 5.79
C ALA A 183 5.12 15.56 5.10
N ASN A 184 3.98 14.98 5.47
CA ASN A 184 2.67 15.53 5.11
C ASN A 184 2.45 16.88 5.81
N ASN A 185 1.30 17.51 5.53
CA ASN A 185 0.91 18.79 6.16
C ASN A 185 0.79 18.72 7.69
N GLU A 186 0.81 17.52 8.27
CA GLU A 186 0.77 17.25 9.71
C GLU A 186 2.16 16.94 10.30
N GLY A 187 3.24 17.08 9.53
CA GLY A 187 4.60 16.82 9.97
C GLY A 187 5.00 15.34 10.05
N THR A 188 4.13 14.42 9.61
CA THR A 188 4.36 12.97 9.63
C THR A 188 5.03 12.52 8.34
N GLN A 189 6.13 11.76 8.43
CA GLN A 189 6.70 11.12 7.23
C GLN A 189 5.70 10.14 6.63
N VAL A 190 5.49 10.28 5.32
CA VAL A 190 4.55 9.44 4.57
C VAL A 190 5.27 8.56 3.56
N GLY A 191 4.56 7.54 3.07
CA GLY A 191 4.90 6.78 1.86
C GLY A 191 5.87 5.63 1.97
N ALA A 192 6.06 4.98 0.83
CA ALA A 192 6.60 3.64 0.77
C ALA A 192 7.66 3.46 -0.32
N VAL A 193 8.67 2.66 0.01
CA VAL A 193 9.61 2.06 -0.94
C VAL A 193 9.20 0.60 -1.12
N VAL A 194 8.98 0.19 -2.37
CA VAL A 194 8.56 -1.16 -2.74
C VAL A 194 9.58 -1.75 -3.71
N ILE A 195 10.38 -2.70 -3.23
CA ILE A 195 11.30 -3.46 -4.05
C ILE A 195 10.67 -4.82 -4.37
N ASN A 196 10.52 -5.15 -5.64
CA ASN A 196 9.88 -6.38 -6.11
C ASN A 196 10.90 -7.43 -6.56
N ASN A 197 10.42 -8.65 -6.82
CA ASN A 197 11.26 -9.76 -7.26
C ASN A 197 11.22 -10.00 -8.78
N LEU A 198 10.86 -9.00 -9.60
CA LEU A 198 10.68 -9.19 -11.05
C LEU A 198 11.96 -9.64 -11.77
N ASN A 199 13.12 -9.24 -11.25
CA ASN A 199 14.42 -9.64 -11.81
C ASN A 199 14.90 -11.03 -11.34
N LYS A 200 14.23 -11.64 -10.35
CA LYS A 200 14.60 -12.93 -9.74
C LYS A 200 16.07 -13.01 -9.30
N LYS A 201 16.61 -11.89 -8.82
CA LYS A 201 18.00 -11.78 -8.38
C LYS A 201 18.06 -11.28 -6.94
N ASP A 202 19.16 -11.62 -6.28
CA ASP A 202 19.54 -11.04 -5.00
C ASP A 202 19.52 -9.51 -5.06
N LEU A 203 19.08 -8.90 -3.96
CA LEU A 203 19.19 -7.46 -3.73
C LEU A 203 20.46 -7.20 -2.93
N ILE A 204 21.33 -6.33 -3.45
CA ILE A 204 22.52 -5.89 -2.74
C ILE A 204 22.32 -4.43 -2.35
N LEU A 205 22.10 -4.21 -1.06
CA LEU A 205 22.08 -2.88 -0.47
C LEU A 205 23.54 -2.46 -0.22
N GLY A 206 23.97 -1.52 -1.06
CA GLY A 206 25.27 -0.87 -1.01
C GLY A 206 25.16 0.58 -0.55
N GLY A 207 26.33 1.20 -0.33
CA GLY A 207 26.45 2.56 0.17
C GLY A 207 26.11 2.72 1.65
N ASN A 208 26.61 3.79 2.27
CA ASN A 208 26.37 4.13 3.66
C ASN A 208 25.10 4.97 3.79
N ASN A 209 24.01 4.47 3.21
CA ASN A 209 22.75 5.19 3.04
C ASN A 209 21.80 4.92 4.22
N GLU A 210 20.91 5.88 4.48
CA GLU A 210 19.84 5.75 5.47
C GLU A 210 18.50 5.99 4.77
N VAL A 211 17.67 4.94 4.67
CA VAL A 211 16.36 5.00 4.03
C VAL A 211 15.30 5.26 5.07
N SER A 212 14.95 6.52 5.25
CA SER A 212 13.89 6.96 6.16
C SER A 212 12.61 7.19 5.37
N VAL A 213 11.68 6.24 5.39
CA VAL A 213 10.30 6.38 4.87
C VAL A 213 9.34 5.70 5.83
N LYS A 214 8.03 5.92 5.67
CA LYS A 214 7.01 5.34 6.54
C LYS A 214 7.00 3.81 6.44
N ASN A 215 7.01 3.27 5.23
CA ASN A 215 6.98 1.82 4.99
C ASN A 215 8.02 1.36 3.98
N ILE A 216 8.66 0.23 4.24
CA ILE A 216 9.62 -0.41 3.33
C ILE A 216 9.19 -1.86 3.10
N TYR A 217 8.95 -2.21 1.83
CA TYR A 217 8.56 -3.55 1.41
C TYR A 217 9.59 -4.08 0.43
N ILE A 218 10.17 -5.25 0.70
CA ILE A 218 11.13 -5.92 -0.16
C ILE A 218 10.65 -7.35 -0.43
N ASP A 219 10.13 -7.60 -1.62
CA ASP A 219 9.86 -8.95 -2.13
C ASP A 219 11.09 -9.44 -2.88
N LYS A 220 11.80 -10.35 -2.24
CA LYS A 220 12.91 -11.12 -2.78
C LYS A 220 12.74 -12.59 -2.41
N LYS A 221 11.50 -13.09 -2.44
CA LYS A 221 11.21 -14.48 -2.07
C LYS A 221 12.04 -15.45 -2.90
N GLY A 222 12.76 -16.34 -2.22
CA GLY A 222 13.70 -17.29 -2.85
C GLY A 222 15.09 -16.72 -3.16
N ASN A 223 15.34 -15.45 -2.90
CA ASN A 223 16.61 -14.75 -3.11
C ASN A 223 17.12 -14.13 -1.79
N ASN A 224 18.34 -13.58 -1.81
CA ASN A 224 18.94 -12.89 -0.68
C ASN A 224 18.74 -11.36 -0.75
N VAL A 225 18.61 -10.74 0.41
CA VAL A 225 18.74 -9.30 0.64
C VAL A 225 20.00 -9.09 1.47
N THR A 226 21.04 -8.58 0.81
CA THR A 226 22.38 -8.49 1.39
C THR A 226 22.75 -7.05 1.70
N PHE A 227 23.05 -6.77 2.96
CA PHE A 227 23.61 -5.50 3.42
C PHE A 227 25.14 -5.60 3.35
N SER A 228 25.70 -5.05 2.28
CA SER A 228 27.15 -5.12 1.99
C SER A 228 27.96 -3.98 2.62
N SER A 229 27.28 -2.93 3.10
CA SER A 229 27.84 -1.70 3.68
C SER A 229 27.03 -1.26 4.91
N SER A 230 27.35 -0.09 5.47
CA SER A 230 26.65 0.49 6.62
C SER A 230 25.26 1.05 6.24
N THR A 231 24.52 0.37 5.38
CA THR A 231 23.17 0.76 4.96
C THR A 231 22.20 0.56 6.11
N LYS A 232 21.31 1.53 6.30
CA LYS A 232 20.24 1.48 7.28
C LYS A 232 18.90 1.53 6.57
N LEU A 233 18.03 0.57 6.88
CA LEU A 233 16.63 0.60 6.47
C LEU A 233 15.78 1.07 7.63
N GLY A 234 15.10 2.19 7.42
CA GLY A 234 14.20 2.78 8.37
C GLY A 234 14.89 3.55 9.49
N ILE A 235 14.05 4.24 10.28
CA ILE A 235 14.43 4.94 11.50
C ILE A 235 13.35 4.64 12.55
N LYS A 236 13.79 4.35 13.78
CA LYS A 236 12.90 4.12 14.92
C LYS A 236 11.96 5.31 15.15
N ASN A 237 10.68 5.03 15.43
CA ASN A 237 9.59 6.01 15.60
C ASN A 237 9.24 6.84 14.35
N VAL A 238 9.80 6.48 13.19
CA VAL A 238 9.53 7.15 11.91
C VAL A 238 9.04 6.13 10.88
N THR A 239 9.77 5.02 10.75
CA THR A 239 9.39 3.89 9.91
C THR A 239 8.48 2.97 10.70
N GLU A 240 7.25 2.80 10.23
CA GLU A 240 6.26 1.92 10.84
C GLU A 240 6.58 0.45 10.50
N ILE A 241 6.81 0.17 9.22
CA ILE A 241 6.98 -1.20 8.74
C ILE A 241 8.25 -1.33 7.91
N VAL A 242 9.06 -2.34 8.26
CA VAL A 242 10.01 -2.95 7.32
C VAL A 242 9.60 -4.41 7.16
N ARG A 243 9.13 -4.76 5.95
CA ARG A 243 8.77 -6.12 5.58
C ARG A 243 9.70 -6.62 4.47
N ILE A 244 10.33 -7.76 4.71
CA ILE A 244 11.24 -8.41 3.77
C ILE A 244 10.80 -9.86 3.57
N ASP A 245 10.39 -10.22 2.35
CA ASP A 245 10.14 -11.61 1.98
C ASP A 245 11.41 -12.09 1.26
N GLY A 246 12.23 -12.93 1.89
CA GLY A 246 13.57 -13.30 1.40
C GLY A 246 14.58 -13.51 2.54
N ASN A 247 15.72 -14.12 2.22
CA ASN A 247 16.77 -14.33 3.22
C ASN A 247 17.57 -13.05 3.44
N VAL A 248 17.76 -12.62 4.68
CA VAL A 248 18.49 -11.39 5.01
C VAL A 248 19.92 -11.72 5.46
N GLN A 249 20.90 -11.07 4.84
CA GLN A 249 22.32 -11.18 5.19
C GLN A 249 22.85 -9.83 5.64
N LEU A 250 23.16 -9.71 6.92
CA LEU A 250 23.70 -8.52 7.55
C LEU A 250 25.22 -8.66 7.70
N ASN A 251 25.94 -8.37 6.63
CA ASN A 251 27.38 -8.68 6.49
C ASN A 251 28.30 -7.49 6.84
N ASN A 252 27.75 -6.39 7.34
CA ASN A 252 28.51 -5.20 7.73
C ASN A 252 28.09 -4.70 9.11
N GLY A 253 29.04 -4.28 9.95
CA GLY A 253 28.78 -3.86 11.33
C GLY A 253 27.98 -2.57 11.47
N GLY A 254 27.98 -1.70 10.45
CA GLY A 254 27.16 -0.49 10.44
C GLY A 254 25.75 -0.70 9.87
N ALA A 255 25.42 -1.91 9.40
CA ALA A 255 24.11 -2.19 8.82
C ALA A 255 23.02 -2.19 9.91
N ARG A 256 21.87 -1.58 9.61
CA ARG A 256 20.72 -1.54 10.52
C ARG A 256 19.39 -1.74 9.83
N ILE A 257 18.44 -2.30 10.58
CA ILE A 257 17.02 -2.32 10.23
C ILE A 257 16.25 -1.78 11.44
N ASP A 258 15.69 -0.59 11.30
CA ASP A 258 15.05 0.17 12.37
C ASP A 258 13.59 0.50 12.00
N SER A 259 12.60 0.05 12.79
CA SER A 259 11.18 0.39 12.56
C SER A 259 10.31 0.16 13.80
N ASP A 260 9.00 0.40 13.72
CA ASP A 260 8.07 -0.08 14.73
C ASP A 260 7.87 -1.59 14.62
N VAL A 261 7.69 -2.11 13.40
CA VAL A 261 7.55 -3.53 13.10
C VAL A 261 8.55 -3.97 12.03
N VAL A 262 9.37 -4.96 12.35
CA VAL A 262 10.20 -5.69 11.38
C VAL A 262 9.59 -7.08 11.18
N TYR A 263 9.29 -7.41 9.93
CA TYR A 263 8.85 -8.74 9.52
C TYR A 263 9.77 -9.28 8.43
N ILE A 264 10.35 -10.46 8.66
CA ILE A 264 11.21 -11.14 7.70
C ILE A 264 10.67 -12.55 7.44
N ASP A 265 10.17 -12.79 6.23
CA ASP A 265 9.82 -14.13 5.75
C ASP A 265 11.03 -14.80 5.09
N GLY A 266 11.92 -15.34 5.93
CA GLY A 266 13.16 -15.97 5.51
C GLY A 266 14.14 -16.18 6.66
N ASN A 267 15.33 -16.67 6.33
CA ASN A 267 16.43 -16.79 7.28
C ASN A 267 17.14 -15.46 7.46
N VAL A 268 17.65 -15.19 8.66
CA VAL A 268 18.50 -14.03 8.96
C VAL A 268 19.87 -14.50 9.38
N THR A 269 20.91 -13.97 8.72
CA THR A 269 22.31 -14.22 9.08
C THR A 269 22.98 -12.91 9.44
N PHE A 270 23.44 -12.80 10.68
CA PHE A 270 24.32 -11.72 11.12
C PHE A 270 25.78 -12.15 10.87
N GLY A 271 26.29 -11.80 9.69
CA GLY A 271 27.70 -12.02 9.32
C GLY A 271 28.66 -11.04 10.01
N SER A 272 28.15 -9.95 10.56
CA SER A 272 28.90 -8.92 11.27
C SER A 272 28.08 -8.32 12.42
N SER A 273 28.53 -7.20 12.99
CA SER A 273 27.98 -6.52 14.17
C SER A 273 26.68 -5.73 13.94
N ALA A 274 25.86 -6.12 12.96
CA ALA A 274 24.66 -5.39 12.56
C ALA A 274 23.53 -5.47 13.60
N ILE A 275 22.58 -4.54 13.52
CA ILE A 275 21.49 -4.43 14.49
C ILE A 275 20.13 -4.42 13.79
N ILE A 276 19.17 -5.18 14.34
CA ILE A 276 17.75 -5.02 14.05
C ILE A 276 17.11 -4.41 15.30
N GLU A 277 16.54 -3.22 15.21
CA GLU A 277 15.88 -2.55 16.34
C GLU A 277 14.41 -2.21 16.01
N ALA A 278 13.48 -2.75 16.79
CA ALA A 278 12.06 -2.44 16.59
C ALA A 278 11.20 -2.55 17.84
N LYS A 279 9.93 -2.14 17.78
CA LYS A 279 8.98 -2.49 18.86
C LYS A 279 8.65 -3.98 18.79
N LYS A 280 8.45 -4.51 17.58
CA LYS A 280 8.15 -5.92 17.30
C LYS A 280 9.03 -6.44 16.16
N VAL A 281 9.68 -7.59 16.37
CA VAL A 281 10.46 -8.31 15.36
C VAL A 281 9.86 -9.70 15.15
N ILE A 282 9.59 -10.05 13.90
CA ILE A 282 9.07 -11.36 13.51
C ILE A 282 9.97 -11.92 12.40
N ILE A 283 10.52 -13.11 12.62
CA ILE A 283 11.36 -13.82 11.66
C ILE A 283 10.79 -15.23 11.50
N THR A 284 10.39 -15.62 10.29
CA THR A 284 9.77 -16.94 10.07
C THR A 284 10.81 -18.06 10.03
N GLY A 285 12.02 -17.77 9.56
CA GLY A 285 13.10 -18.74 9.39
C GLY A 285 14.09 -18.81 10.55
N ASN A 286 15.26 -19.38 10.26
CA ASN A 286 16.38 -19.51 11.18
C ASN A 286 17.09 -18.17 11.38
N VAL A 287 17.65 -17.96 12.57
CA VAL A 287 18.52 -16.81 12.86
C VAL A 287 19.91 -17.34 13.22
N THR A 288 20.93 -16.87 12.52
CA THR A 288 22.33 -17.25 12.77
C THR A 288 23.15 -16.02 13.14
N PHE A 289 23.83 -16.09 14.28
CA PHE A 289 24.77 -15.07 14.74
C PHE A 289 26.20 -15.58 14.56
N ASN A 290 26.94 -14.97 13.63
CA ASN A 290 28.36 -15.28 13.39
C ASN A 290 29.30 -14.23 14.04
N ASN A 291 28.76 -13.21 14.70
CA ASN A 291 29.52 -12.11 15.31
C ASN A 291 28.89 -11.66 16.64
N TRP A 292 29.74 -11.30 17.61
CA TRP A 292 29.35 -11.04 19.00
C TRP A 292 28.56 -9.75 19.23
N SER A 293 28.79 -8.69 18.44
CA SER A 293 28.10 -7.40 18.63
C SER A 293 26.79 -7.28 17.87
N ALA A 294 26.38 -8.33 17.16
CA ALA A 294 25.10 -8.38 16.49
C ALA A 294 23.96 -8.43 17.50
N ALA A 295 22.85 -7.74 17.22
CA ALA A 295 21.73 -7.68 18.16
C ALA A 295 20.37 -7.59 17.45
N ILE A 296 19.37 -8.21 18.08
CA ILE A 296 17.96 -7.95 17.86
C ILE A 296 17.44 -7.26 19.12
N ILE A 297 17.05 -5.99 19.00
CA ILE A 297 16.60 -5.14 20.10
C ILE A 297 15.11 -4.87 19.91
N ALA A 298 14.26 -5.62 20.60
CA ALA A 298 12.82 -5.42 20.54
C ALA A 298 12.09 -5.74 21.84
N LYS A 299 10.89 -5.16 22.00
CA LYS A 299 9.98 -5.50 23.11
C LYS A 299 9.37 -6.88 22.91
N GLU A 300 9.10 -7.24 21.65
CA GLU A 300 8.56 -8.54 21.27
C GLU A 300 9.37 -9.12 20.12
N THR A 301 9.91 -10.33 20.31
CA THR A 301 10.65 -11.04 19.27
C THR A 301 10.02 -12.42 19.05
N TYR A 302 9.65 -12.73 17.80
CA TYR A 302 9.10 -14.02 17.39
C TYR A 302 10.04 -14.63 16.35
N ILE A 303 10.57 -15.83 16.62
CA ILE A 303 11.45 -16.55 15.69
C ILE A 303 10.84 -17.93 15.46
N GLY A 304 10.49 -18.22 14.21
CA GLY A 304 9.87 -19.49 13.79
C GLY A 304 10.86 -20.64 13.63
N GLY A 305 12.11 -20.33 13.27
CA GLY A 305 13.18 -21.31 13.09
C GLY A 305 14.13 -21.44 14.28
N ARG A 306 15.26 -22.10 14.03
CA ARG A 306 16.35 -22.29 14.99
C ARG A 306 17.18 -21.02 15.13
N VAL A 307 17.52 -20.67 16.38
CA VAL A 307 18.55 -19.67 16.68
C VAL A 307 19.88 -20.40 16.85
N THR A 308 20.87 -20.06 16.02
CA THR A 308 22.21 -20.64 16.05
C THR A 308 23.23 -19.58 16.44
N LEU A 309 24.06 -19.93 17.41
CA LEU A 309 25.15 -19.11 17.92
C LEU A 309 26.44 -19.82 17.56
N ASP A 310 27.14 -19.34 16.54
CA ASP A 310 28.42 -19.93 16.14
C ASP A 310 29.52 -19.18 16.90
N GLN A 311 29.92 -19.74 18.05
CA GLN A 311 31.06 -19.43 18.95
C GLN A 311 30.71 -19.29 20.45
N THR A 312 31.74 -19.50 21.28
CA THR A 312 31.74 -19.85 22.72
C THR A 312 31.21 -18.80 23.71
N ASN A 313 30.70 -17.66 23.26
CA ASN A 313 30.14 -16.60 24.12
C ASN A 313 28.88 -16.00 23.49
N ALA A 314 27.74 -16.11 24.18
CA ALA A 314 26.39 -15.84 23.65
C ALA A 314 26.13 -14.35 23.32
N PRO A 315 25.30 -14.04 22.30
CA PRO A 315 24.99 -12.66 21.88
C PRO A 315 24.09 -11.93 22.88
N ASN A 316 24.08 -10.59 22.78
CA ASN A 316 23.13 -9.69 23.46
C ASN A 316 21.74 -9.73 22.81
N MET A 317 21.20 -10.93 22.57
CA MET A 317 19.76 -11.08 22.41
C MET A 317 19.19 -11.07 23.83
N SER A 318 18.34 -10.10 24.16
CA SER A 318 17.60 -10.15 25.43
C SER A 318 16.65 -11.35 25.38
N GLN A 319 17.13 -12.53 25.78
CA GLN A 319 16.37 -13.79 25.74
C GLN A 319 15.03 -13.65 26.47
N SER A 320 14.93 -12.70 27.41
CA SER A 320 13.70 -12.33 28.13
C SER A 320 12.55 -11.84 27.24
N ASN A 321 12.81 -11.36 26.02
CA ASN A 321 11.80 -10.76 25.14
C ASN A 321 11.42 -11.68 23.97
N GLN A 322 11.99 -12.89 23.92
CA GLN A 322 11.64 -13.89 22.93
C GLN A 322 10.31 -14.55 23.33
N LYS A 323 9.30 -14.39 22.48
CA LYS A 323 8.00 -15.06 22.60
C LYS A 323 7.97 -16.30 21.72
N ARG A 324 7.09 -17.25 22.02
CA ARG A 324 6.93 -18.44 21.18
C ARG A 324 6.25 -18.03 19.86
N TYR A 325 6.76 -18.52 18.74
CA TYR A 325 6.21 -18.18 17.43
C TYR A 325 4.73 -18.57 17.28
N ASN A 326 4.30 -19.68 17.90
CA ASN A 326 2.90 -20.12 17.91
C ASN A 326 1.94 -19.22 18.72
N GLN A 327 2.46 -18.22 19.44
CA GLN A 327 1.68 -17.18 20.12
C GLN A 327 1.54 -15.92 19.26
N LEU A 328 2.08 -15.90 18.05
CA LEU A 328 1.94 -14.78 17.12
C LEU A 328 0.50 -14.72 16.62
N ASN A 329 -0.18 -13.59 16.86
CA ASN A 329 -1.42 -13.30 16.14
C ASN A 329 -1.08 -12.99 14.68
N LEU A 330 -1.42 -13.91 13.78
CA LEU A 330 -1.15 -13.83 12.35
C LEU A 330 -1.82 -12.61 11.68
N GLU A 331 -2.92 -12.11 12.24
CA GLU A 331 -3.60 -10.90 11.74
C GLU A 331 -2.77 -9.64 11.94
N THR A 332 -1.81 -9.66 12.87
CA THR A 332 -0.90 -8.52 13.13
C THR A 332 0.32 -8.48 12.22
N ILE A 333 0.45 -9.45 11.31
CA ILE A 333 1.54 -9.48 10.33
C ILE A 333 1.24 -8.42 9.26
N PRO A 334 2.14 -7.43 9.03
CA PRO A 334 1.96 -6.46 7.97
C PRO A 334 1.83 -7.16 6.62
N LYS A 335 0.77 -6.89 5.84
CA LYS A 335 0.57 -7.53 4.53
C LYS A 335 1.63 -7.05 3.53
N MET A 336 2.08 -7.94 2.65
CA MET A 336 2.98 -7.54 1.57
C MET A 336 2.23 -6.70 0.54
N ILE A 337 2.89 -5.67 0.03
CA ILE A 337 2.38 -4.89 -1.10
C ILE A 337 2.74 -5.64 -2.39
N ASN A 338 1.74 -6.22 -3.05
CA ASN A 338 1.89 -6.84 -4.37
C ASN A 338 1.18 -6.01 -5.42
N ILE A 339 1.93 -5.11 -6.06
CA ILE A 339 1.45 -4.28 -7.16
C ILE A 339 2.01 -4.86 -8.45
N LYS A 340 1.19 -4.95 -9.48
CA LYS A 340 1.68 -5.20 -10.84
C LYS A 340 2.31 -3.93 -11.37
N VAL A 341 3.43 -4.00 -12.09
CA VAL A 341 3.99 -2.81 -12.74
C VAL A 341 2.89 -2.15 -13.59
N PRO A 342 2.59 -0.84 -13.42
CA PRO A 342 1.61 -0.15 -14.24
C PRO A 342 1.95 -0.31 -15.73
N SER A 343 0.91 -0.46 -16.55
CA SER A 343 1.05 -0.58 -17.99
C SER A 343 1.07 0.80 -18.66
N PHE A 344 1.64 0.87 -19.87
CA PHE A 344 1.63 2.10 -20.64
C PHE A 344 0.21 2.47 -21.07
N ARG A 345 -0.02 3.77 -21.26
CA ARG A 345 -1.10 4.26 -22.11
C ARG A 345 -0.76 3.96 -23.57
N GLU A 346 -1.75 4.02 -24.44
CA GLU A 346 -1.53 3.97 -25.90
C GLU A 346 -0.57 5.07 -26.36
N ASP A 347 0.29 4.79 -27.34
CA ASP A 347 1.31 5.74 -27.80
C ASP A 347 0.72 7.10 -28.23
N THR A 348 -0.48 7.07 -28.81
CA THR A 348 -1.20 8.28 -29.26
C THR A 348 -1.74 9.12 -28.11
N TRP A 349 -1.96 8.52 -26.94
CA TRP A 349 -2.41 9.22 -25.74
C TRP A 349 -1.36 10.24 -25.28
N TYR A 350 -0.07 9.87 -25.31
CA TYR A 350 1.02 10.76 -24.87
C TYR A 350 1.07 12.04 -25.72
N SER A 351 1.05 11.92 -27.05
CA SER A 351 1.07 13.09 -27.94
C SER A 351 -0.18 13.96 -27.77
N LYS A 352 -1.37 13.36 -27.55
CA LYS A 352 -2.62 14.10 -27.28
C LYS A 352 -2.60 14.82 -25.93
N ASN A 353 -1.82 14.35 -24.96
CA ASN A 353 -1.73 14.90 -23.62
C ASN A 353 -0.44 15.69 -23.36
N GLY A 354 0.14 16.27 -24.43
CA GLY A 354 1.23 17.24 -24.35
C GLY A 354 2.62 16.66 -24.10
N TYR A 355 2.81 15.35 -24.27
CA TYR A 355 4.15 14.75 -24.19
C TYR A 355 4.91 14.94 -25.50
N GLN A 356 6.14 15.42 -25.37
CA GLN A 356 7.09 15.50 -26.48
C GLN A 356 7.70 14.13 -26.73
N VAL A 357 7.55 13.62 -27.97
CA VAL A 357 8.08 12.32 -28.35
C VAL A 357 9.53 12.44 -28.78
N ARG A 358 10.47 12.01 -27.94
CA ARG A 358 11.92 12.10 -28.19
C ARG A 358 12.73 11.13 -27.32
N THR A 359 13.96 10.84 -27.74
CA THR A 359 14.89 9.92 -27.05
C THR A 359 15.99 10.65 -26.28
N SER A 360 16.14 11.96 -26.47
CA SER A 360 17.12 12.79 -25.77
C SER A 360 16.74 14.27 -25.83
N GLY A 361 17.50 15.10 -25.10
CA GLY A 361 17.51 16.55 -25.24
C GLY A 361 17.07 17.28 -23.98
N LYS A 362 17.52 18.53 -23.89
CA LYS A 362 17.44 19.38 -22.69
C LYS A 362 16.11 19.30 -21.95
N LEU A 363 16.17 19.16 -20.62
CA LEU A 363 15.00 19.21 -19.75
C LEU A 363 14.68 20.67 -19.40
N THR A 364 13.39 20.98 -19.31
CA THR A 364 12.89 22.27 -18.84
C THR A 364 11.84 22.03 -17.77
N ASN A 365 11.55 23.06 -16.97
CA ASN A 365 10.49 23.00 -15.97
C ASN A 365 9.16 22.59 -16.62
N GLY A 366 8.45 21.63 -16.02
CA GLY A 366 7.16 21.14 -16.54
C GLY A 366 7.27 20.21 -17.75
N ALA A 367 8.48 19.82 -18.18
CA ALA A 367 8.65 19.00 -19.38
C ALA A 367 7.94 17.65 -19.25
N ARG A 368 7.17 17.28 -20.29
CA ARG A 368 6.53 15.97 -20.44
C ARG A 368 7.13 15.25 -21.62
N ILE A 369 7.75 14.11 -21.38
CA ILE A 369 8.57 13.40 -22.36
C ILE A 369 8.08 11.96 -22.48
N TYR A 370 7.90 11.51 -23.72
CA TYR A 370 7.62 10.12 -24.03
C TYR A 370 8.68 9.57 -24.99
N SER A 371 9.44 8.57 -24.55
CA SER A 371 10.38 7.83 -25.40
C SER A 371 9.82 6.45 -25.74
N ARG A 372 9.75 6.16 -27.04
CA ARG A 372 9.37 4.83 -27.56
C ARG A 372 10.46 3.77 -27.38
N THR A 373 11.66 4.20 -26.96
CA THR A 373 12.80 3.34 -26.61
C THR A 373 13.36 3.83 -25.27
N SER A 374 14.67 3.93 -25.10
CA SER A 374 15.30 4.56 -23.94
C SER A 374 15.29 6.09 -24.06
N PHE A 375 15.28 6.80 -22.94
CA PHE A 375 15.54 8.24 -22.87
C PHE A 375 16.91 8.48 -22.24
N THR A 376 17.74 9.28 -22.88
CA THR A 376 19.07 9.61 -22.38
C THR A 376 19.30 11.11 -22.44
N GLU A 377 19.73 11.66 -21.31
CA GLU A 377 20.09 13.06 -21.17
C GLU A 377 21.42 13.16 -20.41
N ASN A 378 22.43 13.73 -21.06
CA ASN A 378 23.83 13.74 -20.59
C ASN A 378 24.46 15.15 -20.63
N ASP A 379 23.70 16.18 -21.01
CA ASP A 379 24.17 17.56 -20.95
C ASP A 379 24.00 18.13 -19.54
N TRP A 380 24.68 19.25 -19.27
CA TRP A 380 24.48 19.97 -18.01
C TRP A 380 23.11 20.65 -17.99
N HIS A 381 22.42 20.55 -16.85
CA HIS A 381 21.13 21.19 -16.61
C HIS A 381 21.18 22.05 -15.36
N GLU A 382 20.39 23.11 -15.36
CA GLU A 382 20.00 23.82 -14.14
C GLU A 382 18.98 23.00 -13.34
N ASN A 383 18.69 23.45 -12.12
CA ASN A 383 17.62 22.88 -11.31
C ASN A 383 16.30 22.82 -12.09
N THR A 384 15.81 21.61 -12.32
CA THR A 384 14.64 21.38 -13.16
C THR A 384 13.52 20.75 -12.35
N ARG A 385 12.30 21.27 -12.47
CA ARG A 385 11.16 20.90 -11.63
C ARG A 385 9.97 20.40 -12.43
N ASN A 386 9.19 19.51 -11.80
CA ASN A 386 7.93 18.99 -12.34
C ASN A 386 8.06 18.33 -13.72
N VAL A 387 9.09 17.50 -13.89
CA VAL A 387 9.31 16.75 -15.14
C VAL A 387 8.57 15.42 -15.09
N VAL A 388 7.94 15.01 -16.19
CA VAL A 388 7.39 13.66 -16.33
C VAL A 388 8.07 12.98 -17.51
N ILE A 389 8.83 11.92 -17.24
CA ILE A 389 9.53 11.14 -18.28
C ILE A 389 8.94 9.73 -18.29
N VAL A 390 8.43 9.34 -19.46
CA VAL A 390 7.93 8.01 -19.75
C VAL A 390 8.84 7.38 -20.79
N SER A 391 9.36 6.19 -20.52
CA SER A 391 10.24 5.47 -21.44
C SER A 391 9.86 4.00 -21.54
N LYS A 392 9.80 3.49 -22.77
CA LYS A 392 9.64 2.05 -23.06
C LYS A 392 10.91 1.23 -22.76
N GLY A 393 12.05 1.88 -22.64
CA GLY A 393 13.33 1.30 -22.25
C GLY A 393 13.85 1.94 -20.97
N ASP A 394 15.15 2.27 -20.95
CA ASP A 394 15.81 2.87 -19.80
C ASP A 394 15.68 4.39 -19.77
N ILE A 395 15.71 4.97 -18.58
CA ILE A 395 15.89 6.41 -18.38
C ILE A 395 17.29 6.63 -17.79
N THR A 396 18.14 7.35 -18.53
CA THR A 396 19.50 7.71 -18.08
C THR A 396 19.63 9.22 -18.05
N LEU A 397 19.78 9.78 -16.85
CA LEU A 397 19.91 11.21 -16.61
C LEU A 397 21.25 11.44 -15.92
N THR A 398 22.24 11.93 -16.67
CA THR A 398 23.60 12.12 -16.18
C THR A 398 24.07 13.56 -16.39
N ASN A 399 25.20 13.91 -15.78
CA ASN A 399 25.84 15.22 -15.90
C ASN A 399 25.03 16.40 -15.32
N PHE A 400 24.15 16.15 -14.34
CA PHE A 400 23.44 17.22 -13.64
C PHE A 400 24.36 17.99 -12.68
N GLY A 401 25.52 17.44 -12.33
CA GLY A 401 26.48 18.08 -11.41
C GLY A 401 25.81 18.51 -10.10
N GLY A 402 25.96 19.80 -9.76
CA GLY A 402 25.33 20.44 -8.61
C GLY A 402 23.85 20.79 -8.78
N SER A 403 23.13 20.17 -9.72
CA SER A 403 21.72 20.47 -9.97
C SER A 403 20.80 19.35 -9.52
N THR A 404 19.56 19.73 -9.25
CA THR A 404 18.48 18.87 -8.75
C THR A 404 17.39 18.68 -9.80
N LEU A 405 16.70 17.55 -9.71
CA LEU A 405 15.56 17.23 -10.56
C LEU A 405 14.35 16.90 -9.68
N SER A 406 13.17 17.41 -10.01
CA SER A 406 11.92 16.91 -9.45
C SER A 406 10.93 16.44 -10.50
N GLY A 407 10.25 15.32 -10.23
CA GLY A 407 9.34 14.75 -11.20
C GLY A 407 8.96 13.28 -11.03
N ILE A 408 8.37 12.74 -12.10
CA ILE A 408 8.01 11.32 -12.24
C ILE A 408 8.89 10.69 -13.31
N LEU A 409 9.58 9.61 -12.95
CA LEU A 409 10.39 8.78 -13.85
C LEU A 409 9.72 7.41 -13.99
N TYR A 410 9.16 7.12 -15.16
CA TYR A 410 8.39 5.91 -15.44
C TYR A 410 9.04 5.10 -16.56
N ALA A 411 9.69 3.98 -16.19
CA ALA A 411 10.40 3.05 -17.05
C ALA A 411 10.01 1.60 -16.71
N PRO A 412 8.74 1.18 -16.91
CA PRO A 412 8.19 -0.09 -16.43
C PRO A 412 8.82 -1.33 -17.08
N ASN A 413 9.67 -1.16 -18.09
CA ASN A 413 10.39 -2.23 -18.80
C ASN A 413 11.92 -2.05 -18.75
N GLY A 414 12.41 -1.04 -18.05
CA GLY A 414 13.83 -0.71 -18.01
C GLY A 414 14.27 -0.23 -16.65
N ARG A 415 15.45 0.37 -16.62
CA ARG A 415 16.17 0.91 -15.47
C ARG A 415 16.06 2.43 -15.43
N VAL A 416 16.13 3.01 -14.24
CA VAL A 416 16.34 4.45 -14.06
C VAL A 416 17.72 4.71 -13.45
N THR A 417 18.54 5.50 -14.12
CA THR A 417 19.85 5.96 -13.64
C THR A 417 19.85 7.48 -13.52
N PHE A 418 20.17 8.00 -12.34
CA PHE A 418 20.23 9.44 -12.07
C PHE A 418 21.58 9.84 -11.46
N ASN A 419 22.29 10.79 -12.10
CA ASN A 419 23.55 11.33 -11.61
C ASN A 419 23.49 12.86 -11.55
N GLY A 420 22.99 13.36 -10.42
CA GLY A 420 22.92 14.78 -10.04
C GLY A 420 22.96 14.96 -8.53
N GLN A 421 22.90 16.21 -8.07
CA GLN A 421 22.96 16.54 -6.64
C GLN A 421 21.74 16.04 -5.86
N GLY A 422 20.57 15.92 -6.49
CA GLY A 422 19.39 15.40 -5.81
C GLY A 422 18.19 15.18 -6.70
N PHE A 423 17.35 14.24 -6.28
CA PHE A 423 16.09 13.91 -6.94
C PHE A 423 14.94 14.01 -5.94
N THR A 424 13.85 14.65 -6.37
CA THR A 424 12.59 14.70 -5.61
C THR A 424 11.43 14.16 -6.44
N GLY A 425 10.84 13.03 -6.06
CA GLY A 425 9.60 12.58 -6.71
C GLY A 425 9.39 11.08 -6.71
N ILE A 426 8.90 10.54 -7.83
CA ILE A 426 8.47 9.14 -7.95
C ILE A 426 9.25 8.44 -9.06
N ILE A 427 9.70 7.22 -8.77
CA ILE A 427 10.35 6.32 -9.71
C ILE A 427 9.58 5.00 -9.79
N ILE A 428 9.14 4.65 -10.99
CA ILE A 428 8.50 3.35 -11.28
C ILE A 428 9.31 2.69 -12.40
N THR A 429 9.92 1.55 -12.11
CA THR A 429 10.91 0.90 -12.97
C THR A 429 10.84 -0.61 -12.84
N ARG A 430 11.19 -1.36 -13.90
CA ARG A 430 11.37 -2.82 -13.75
C ARG A 430 12.70 -3.13 -13.10
N ASP A 431 13.78 -2.60 -13.68
CA ASP A 431 15.15 -3.07 -13.41
C ASP A 431 15.84 -2.31 -12.28
N GLY A 432 15.13 -1.37 -11.66
CA GLY A 432 15.56 -0.70 -10.44
C GLY A 432 16.03 0.74 -10.66
N PHE A 433 16.25 1.41 -9.53
CA PHE A 433 16.69 2.80 -9.47
C PHE A 433 18.14 2.88 -8.99
N PHE A 434 18.98 3.59 -9.75
CA PHE A 434 20.41 3.70 -9.50
C PHE A 434 20.86 5.14 -9.49
N THR A 435 21.80 5.46 -8.61
CA THR A 435 22.34 6.81 -8.51
C THR A 435 23.85 6.90 -8.60
N GLY A 436 24.31 8.08 -9.02
CA GLY A 436 25.70 8.52 -8.83
C GLY A 436 26.06 8.72 -7.36
N MET A 437 27.21 9.35 -7.10
CA MET A 437 27.74 9.52 -5.74
C MET A 437 27.01 10.62 -4.97
N ASN A 438 26.50 10.27 -3.78
CA ASN A 438 25.98 11.21 -2.78
C ASN A 438 24.81 12.14 -3.22
N PRO A 439 23.82 11.70 -4.04
CA PRO A 439 22.65 12.54 -4.29
C PRO A 439 21.84 12.74 -3.00
N SER A 440 21.05 13.80 -2.90
CA SER A 440 19.96 13.90 -1.92
C SER A 440 18.68 13.36 -2.54
N ILE A 441 18.14 12.26 -2.00
CA ILE A 441 16.88 11.69 -2.50
C ILE A 441 15.76 12.06 -1.54
N SER A 442 14.79 12.82 -2.04
CA SER A 442 13.54 13.09 -1.34
C SER A 442 12.38 12.50 -2.12
N PHE A 443 11.38 12.02 -1.43
CA PHE A 443 10.17 11.52 -2.05
C PHE A 443 8.98 12.44 -1.83
N ALA A 444 8.19 12.57 -2.90
CA ALA A 444 7.01 13.42 -2.98
C ALA A 444 5.85 12.63 -3.59
N GLY A 445 4.63 12.87 -3.09
CA GLY A 445 3.40 12.25 -3.58
C GLY A 445 3.13 12.60 -5.04
N ILE A 446 2.37 11.73 -5.72
CA ILE A 446 2.09 11.86 -7.16
C ILE A 446 1.26 13.11 -7.47
N ASP A 447 0.43 13.53 -6.52
CA ASP A 447 -0.39 14.75 -6.53
C ASP A 447 0.42 16.03 -6.62
N GLN A 448 1.69 16.02 -6.18
CA GLN A 448 2.59 17.17 -6.34
C GLN A 448 2.98 17.42 -7.80
N PHE A 449 2.86 16.41 -8.66
CA PHE A 449 3.24 16.46 -10.07
C PHE A 449 2.04 16.32 -11.01
N ILE A 450 0.99 15.61 -10.58
CA ILE A 450 -0.21 15.32 -11.36
C ILE A 450 -1.45 15.58 -10.49
N THR A 451 -2.12 16.69 -10.73
CA THR A 451 -3.35 17.07 -10.01
C THR A 451 -4.62 16.45 -10.59
N ASN A 452 -4.60 16.07 -11.88
CA ASN A 452 -5.70 15.39 -12.55
C ASN A 452 -5.34 13.90 -12.77
N PRO A 453 -6.03 12.94 -12.12
CA PRO A 453 -5.83 11.51 -12.31
C PRO A 453 -5.88 11.05 -13.78
N ASP A 454 -6.65 11.73 -14.64
CA ASP A 454 -6.73 11.40 -16.06
C ASP A 454 -5.41 11.65 -16.80
N LEU A 455 -4.53 12.49 -16.26
CA LEU A 455 -3.22 12.81 -16.83
C LEU A 455 -2.09 11.90 -16.34
N VAL A 456 -2.42 10.87 -15.56
CA VAL A 456 -1.47 9.86 -15.11
C VAL A 456 -0.93 9.07 -16.32
N PRO A 457 0.41 8.98 -16.49
CA PRO A 457 1.04 8.43 -17.69
C PRO A 457 0.94 6.91 -17.84
N PHE A 458 0.24 6.23 -16.94
CA PHE A 458 0.12 4.77 -16.87
C PHE A 458 -1.31 4.37 -16.50
N GLN A 459 -1.61 3.08 -16.67
CA GLN A 459 -2.91 2.47 -16.39
C GLN A 459 -2.77 1.08 -15.78
#